data_AF-A0A2N8EL06-F1
#
_entry.id   AF-A0A2N8EL06-F1
#
_cell.length_a   1.000
_cell.length_b   1.000
_cell.length_c   1.000
_cell.angle_alpha   90.00
_cell.angle_beta   90.00
_cell.angle_gamma   90.00
#
_symmetry.space_group_name_H-M   'P 1'
#
loop_
_entity.id
_entity.type
_entity.pdbx_description
1 polymer ?
#
loop_
_entity_poly.entity_id
_entity_poly.type
_entity_poly.pdbx_seq_one_letter_code
_entity_poly.pdbx_strand_id
1 'polypeptide(L)'
;GHHFAAIAGAGPLVGPVLAAQMGYLPGTLWLIAGVVLAGAVQDFMVLFMSTRRNGRSLGDMVREEMGRIPGTIALFGCFLIMIIILAVLALIVVKALAESPWGIFTVMATIPIAMFMGIYMRYIRPGRIGEISVIGVLLLLGSIWLGGQIAADPVWAKA
;
A
#
# COMPACT_ATOMS: atom_id res chain seq x y z
N GLY A 1 7.73 -7.12 -5.39
CA GLY A 1 7.98 -5.98 -4.48
C GLY A 1 6.70 -5.23 -4.11
N HIS A 2 5.98 -4.68 -5.10
CA HIS A 2 4.83 -3.78 -4.85
C HIS A 2 3.68 -4.39 -4.04
N HIS A 3 3.39 -5.69 -4.18
CA HIS A 3 2.35 -6.35 -3.38
C HIS A 3 2.67 -6.40 -1.88
N PHE A 4 3.94 -6.59 -1.50
CA PHE A 4 4.34 -6.56 -0.08
C PHE A 4 4.27 -5.14 0.51
N ALA A 5 4.60 -4.12 -0.29
CA ALA A 5 4.44 -2.72 0.12
C ALA A 5 2.98 -2.34 0.36
N ALA A 6 2.03 -2.90 -0.42
CA ALA A 6 0.60 -2.67 -0.23
C ALA A 6 0.06 -3.30 1.06
N ILE A 7 0.50 -4.51 1.42
CA ILE A 7 0.12 -5.18 2.68
C ILE A 7 0.66 -4.42 3.89
N ALA A 8 1.90 -3.94 3.82
CA ALA A 8 2.51 -3.15 4.89
C ALA A 8 1.84 -1.78 5.10
N GLY A 9 1.08 -1.26 4.13
CA GLY A 9 0.43 0.04 4.22
C GLY A 9 -0.77 0.10 5.17
N ALA A 10 -1.52 -1.01 5.33
CA ALA A 10 -2.72 -1.03 6.15
C ALA A 10 -2.43 -0.89 7.66
N GLY A 11 -1.34 -1.48 8.14
CA GLY A 11 -0.96 -1.50 9.55
C GLY A 11 -0.70 -0.10 10.14
N PRO A 12 0.17 0.73 9.53
CA PRO A 12 0.43 2.10 9.97
C PRO A 12 -0.78 3.03 9.93
N LEU A 13 -1.76 2.74 9.07
CA LEU A 13 -2.97 3.56 8.92
C LEU A 13 -4.01 3.25 9.98
N VAL A 14 -4.24 1.97 10.28
CA VAL A 14 -5.30 1.53 11.21
C VAL A 14 -4.77 1.37 12.64
N GLY A 15 -3.48 1.09 12.80
CA GLY A 15 -2.81 0.87 14.08
C GLY A 15 -2.97 2.02 15.09
N PRO A 16 -2.70 3.29 14.73
CA PRO A 16 -2.84 4.43 15.64
C PRO A 16 -4.28 4.64 16.12
N VAL A 17 -5.26 4.47 15.24
CA VAL A 17 -6.69 4.62 15.58
C VAL A 17 -7.12 3.54 16.58
N LEU A 18 -6.72 2.29 16.34
CA LEU A 18 -7.01 1.18 17.25
C LEU A 18 -6.27 1.34 18.60
N ALA A 19 -5.02 1.79 18.58
CA ALA A 19 -4.23 2.03 19.78
C ALA A 19 -4.81 3.17 20.64
N ALA A 20 -5.39 4.21 20.01
CA ALA A 20 -6.06 5.30 20.71
C ALA A 20 -7.37 4.87 21.38
N GLN A 21 -8.11 3.91 20.80
CA GLN A 21 -9.39 3.45 21.33
C GLN A 21 -9.25 2.31 22.36
N MET A 22 -8.36 1.35 22.10
CA MET A 22 -8.27 0.09 22.85
C MET A 22 -6.95 -0.04 23.63
N GLY A 23 -6.07 0.96 23.56
CA GLY A 23 -4.71 0.89 24.10
C GLY A 23 -3.76 0.07 23.23
N TYR A 24 -2.46 0.11 23.54
CA TYR A 24 -1.43 -0.57 22.75
C TYR A 24 -1.42 -2.09 22.96
N LEU A 25 -1.79 -2.55 24.16
CA LEU A 25 -1.64 -3.95 24.57
C LEU A 25 -2.38 -4.96 23.68
N PRO A 26 -3.68 -4.80 23.35
CA PRO A 26 -4.38 -5.74 22.47
C PRO A 26 -3.83 -5.75 21.05
N GLY A 27 -3.44 -4.59 20.51
CA GLY A 27 -2.82 -4.48 19.19
C GLY A 27 -1.46 -5.17 19.13
N THR A 28 -0.62 -4.98 20.15
CA THR A 28 0.69 -5.64 20.25
C THR A 28 0.56 -7.15 20.38
N LEU A 29 -0.36 -7.65 21.22
CA LEU A 29 -0.61 -9.08 21.37
C LEU A 29 -1.08 -9.72 20.06
N TRP A 30 -1.98 -9.05 19.34
CA TRP A 30 -2.42 -9.52 18.03
C TRP A 30 -1.32 -9.46 16.97
N LEU A 31 -0.48 -8.43 16.97
CA LEU A 31 0.66 -8.36 16.06
C LEU A 31 1.63 -9.51 16.30
N ILE A 32 1.94 -9.83 17.56
CA ILE A 32 2.85 -10.93 17.87
C ILE A 32 2.21 -12.28 17.54
N ALA A 33 1.00 -12.55 18.07
CA ALA A 33 0.36 -13.85 17.90
C ALA A 33 -0.20 -14.05 16.49
N GLY A 34 -0.91 -13.07 15.94
CA GLY A 34 -1.57 -13.13 14.65
C GLY A 34 -0.61 -13.13 13.47
N VAL A 35 0.42 -12.27 13.46
CA VAL A 35 1.40 -12.28 12.37
C VAL A 35 2.20 -13.58 12.37
N VAL A 36 2.56 -14.11 13.54
CA VAL A 36 3.31 -15.38 13.62
C VAL A 36 2.43 -16.57 13.24
N LEU A 37 1.24 -16.71 13.83
CA LEU A 37 0.42 -17.90 13.67
C LEU A 37 -0.42 -17.89 12.39
N ALA A 38 -0.93 -16.74 11.96
CA ALA A 38 -1.73 -16.64 10.75
C ALA A 38 -0.88 -16.22 9.55
N GLY A 39 -0.11 -15.13 9.66
CA GLY A 39 0.66 -14.58 8.54
C GLY A 39 1.83 -15.47 8.12
N ALA A 40 2.79 -15.69 9.02
CA ALA A 40 4.02 -16.41 8.70
C ALA A 40 3.74 -17.88 8.34
N VAL A 41 2.77 -18.53 9.00
CA VAL A 41 2.36 -19.89 8.66
C VAL A 41 1.70 -19.95 7.29
N GLN A 42 0.78 -19.03 6.98
CA GLN A 42 0.16 -18.96 5.65
C GLN A 42 1.22 -18.73 4.55
N ASP A 43 2.10 -17.75 4.72
CA ASP A 43 3.13 -17.41 3.74
C ASP A 43 4.10 -18.58 3.53
N PHE A 44 4.52 -19.24 4.61
CA PHE A 44 5.40 -20.41 4.52
C PHE A 44 4.69 -21.59 3.83
N MET A 45 3.42 -21.84 4.15
CA MET A 45 2.64 -22.91 3.52
C MET A 45 2.47 -22.66 2.02
N VAL A 46 2.14 -21.42 1.62
CA VAL A 46 2.00 -21.03 0.21
C VAL A 46 3.32 -21.15 -0.53
N LEU A 47 4.42 -20.68 0.06
CA LEU A 47 5.75 -20.78 -0.53
C LEU A 47 6.19 -22.25 -0.69
N PHE A 48 5.95 -23.08 0.32
CA PHE A 48 6.25 -24.50 0.27
C PHE A 48 5.44 -25.24 -0.81
N MET A 49 4.15 -24.93 -0.94
CA MET A 49 3.31 -25.50 -2.00
C MET A 49 3.75 -25.03 -3.40
N SER A 50 4.08 -23.75 -3.56
CA SER A 50 4.52 -23.19 -4.84
C SER A 50 5.86 -23.77 -5.29
N THR A 51 6.84 -23.91 -4.39
CA THR A 51 8.15 -24.50 -4.72
C THR A 51 8.06 -25.97 -5.15
N ARG A 52 7.14 -26.75 -4.57
CA ARG A 52 6.86 -28.13 -5.02
C ARG A 52 6.18 -28.23 -6.39
N ARG A 53 5.56 -27.14 -6.87
CA ARG A 53 4.82 -27.08 -8.16
C ARG A 53 5.52 -26.17 -9.17
N ASN A 54 6.84 -26.16 -9.19
CA ASN A 54 7.67 -25.37 -10.12
C ASN A 54 7.42 -23.84 -10.05
N GLY A 55 7.08 -23.30 -8.88
CA GLY A 55 6.88 -21.85 -8.68
C GLY A 55 5.56 -21.31 -9.25
N ARG A 56 4.56 -22.18 -9.47
CA ARG A 56 3.24 -21.77 -9.98
C ARG A 56 2.47 -20.92 -8.97
N SER A 57 1.58 -20.06 -9.47
CA SER A 57 0.70 -19.24 -8.64
C SER A 57 -0.39 -20.08 -7.99
N LEU A 58 -0.95 -19.62 -6.85
CA LEU A 58 -2.05 -20.32 -6.17
C LEU A 58 -3.28 -20.50 -7.06
N GLY A 59 -3.63 -19.49 -7.85
CA GLY A 59 -4.78 -19.58 -8.76
C GLY A 59 -4.57 -20.62 -9.87
N ASP A 60 -3.33 -20.75 -10.37
CA ASP A 60 -2.98 -21.79 -11.34
C ASP A 60 -2.99 -23.18 -10.69
N MET A 61 -2.53 -23.29 -9.44
CA MET A 61 -2.57 -24.55 -8.69
C MET A 61 -4.01 -25.02 -8.44
N VAL A 62 -4.92 -24.12 -8.07
CA VAL A 62 -6.35 -24.44 -7.90
C VAL A 62 -6.98 -24.90 -9.22
N ARG A 63 -6.60 -24.26 -10.32
CA ARG A 63 -7.09 -24.61 -11.66
C ARG A 63 -6.63 -26.00 -12.12
N GLU A 64 -5.43 -26.41 -11.74
CA GLU A 64 -4.87 -27.71 -12.10
C GLU A 64 -5.49 -28.87 -11.30
N GLU A 65 -5.76 -28.67 -10.00
CA GLU A 65 -6.31 -29.71 -9.14
C GLU A 65 -7.84 -29.82 -9.20
N MET A 66 -8.56 -28.69 -9.27
CA MET A 66 -10.03 -28.68 -9.24
C MET A 66 -10.66 -28.52 -10.63
N GLY A 67 -9.85 -28.24 -11.66
CA GLY A 67 -10.30 -28.01 -13.03
C GLY A 67 -10.57 -26.55 -13.37
N ARG A 68 -10.92 -26.32 -14.64
CA ARG A 68 -10.95 -24.97 -15.25
C ARG A 68 -12.00 -24.03 -14.65
N ILE A 69 -13.17 -24.55 -14.31
CA ILE A 69 -14.29 -23.77 -13.76
C ILE A 69 -13.98 -23.24 -12.35
N PRO A 70 -13.67 -24.10 -11.35
CA PRO A 70 -13.36 -23.61 -10.00
C PRO A 70 -12.08 -22.77 -9.95
N GLY A 71 -11.05 -23.09 -10.75
CA GLY A 71 -9.85 -22.25 -10.85
C GLY A 71 -10.13 -20.83 -11.34
N THR A 72 -11.01 -20.68 -12.33
CA THR A 72 -11.39 -19.35 -12.84
C THR A 72 -12.21 -18.57 -11.81
N ILE A 73 -13.12 -19.24 -11.09
CA ILE A 73 -13.90 -18.64 -10.00
C ILE A 73 -12.99 -18.18 -8.87
N ALA A 74 -11.99 -18.99 -8.48
CA ALA A 74 -11.04 -18.63 -7.43
C ALA A 74 -10.20 -17.39 -7.80
N LEU A 75 -9.71 -17.31 -9.04
CA LEU A 75 -8.97 -16.14 -9.53
C LEU A 75 -9.84 -14.88 -9.54
N PHE A 76 -11.09 -14.99 -10.01
CA PHE A 76 -12.03 -13.87 -10.03
C PHE A 76 -12.42 -13.44 -8.60
N GLY A 77 -12.65 -14.39 -7.70
CA GLY A 77 -12.91 -14.13 -6.29
C GLY A 77 -11.74 -13.43 -5.60
N CYS A 78 -10.51 -13.87 -5.85
CA CYS A 78 -9.30 -13.21 -5.34
C CYS A 78 -9.20 -11.77 -5.84
N PHE A 79 -9.50 -11.53 -7.12
CA PHE A 79 -9.52 -10.19 -7.70
C PHE A 79 -10.58 -9.29 -7.03
N LEU A 80 -11.80 -9.80 -6.83
CA LEU A 80 -12.86 -9.06 -6.12
C LEU A 80 -12.49 -8.73 -4.68
N ILE A 81 -11.93 -9.69 -3.94
CA ILE A 81 -11.48 -9.47 -2.56
C ILE A 81 -10.40 -8.37 -2.52
N MET A 82 -9.46 -8.38 -3.46
CA MET A 82 -8.43 -7.34 -3.56
C MET A 82 -9.04 -5.95 -3.80
N ILE A 83 -10.06 -5.82 -4.65
CA ILE A 83 -10.77 -4.55 -4.86
C ILE A 83 -11.45 -4.09 -3.57
N ILE A 84 -12.15 -4.98 -2.86
CA ILE A 84 -12.85 -4.65 -1.62
C ILE A 84 -11.86 -4.15 -0.56
N ILE A 85 -10.75 -4.86 -0.36
CA ILE A 85 -9.73 -4.46 0.61
C ILE A 85 -9.13 -3.09 0.24
N LEU A 86 -8.80 -2.87 -1.04
CA LEU A 86 -8.29 -1.58 -1.50
C LEU A 86 -9.30 -0.45 -1.29
N ALA A 87 -10.59 -0.68 -1.55
CA ALA A 87 -11.65 0.29 -1.34
C ALA A 87 -11.80 0.67 0.14
N VAL A 88 -11.78 -0.32 1.05
CA VAL A 88 -11.86 -0.08 2.49
C VAL A 88 -10.65 0.70 2.99
N LEU A 89 -9.43 0.33 2.56
CA LEU A 89 -8.22 1.05 2.93
C LEU A 89 -8.23 2.49 2.41
N ALA A 90 -8.67 2.71 1.16
CA ALA A 90 -8.81 4.05 0.60
C ALA A 90 -9.81 4.90 1.40
N LEU A 91 -10.95 4.34 1.81
CA LEU A 91 -11.93 5.05 2.65
C LEU A 91 -11.34 5.48 4.00
N ILE A 92 -10.51 4.63 4.63
CA ILE A 92 -9.83 4.98 5.89
C ILE A 92 -8.85 6.13 5.67
N VAL A 93 -8.08 6.09 4.58
CA VAL A 93 -7.13 7.15 4.23
C VAL A 93 -7.83 8.49 3.96
N VAL A 94 -8.93 8.49 3.19
CA VAL A 94 -9.68 9.72 2.92
C VAL A 94 -10.23 10.31 4.22
N LYS A 95 -10.76 9.49 5.11
CA LYS A 95 -11.24 9.96 6.42
C LYS A 95 -10.12 10.50 7.30
N ALA A 96 -8.95 9.86 7.29
CA ALA A 96 -7.79 10.31 8.07
C ALA A 96 -7.20 11.62 7.53
N LEU A 97 -7.20 11.81 6.21
CA LEU A 97 -6.66 13.01 5.56
C LEU A 97 -7.67 14.17 5.51
N ALA A 98 -8.98 13.90 5.56
CA ALA A 98 -10.01 14.93 5.55
C ALA A 98 -9.85 15.96 6.68
N GLU A 99 -9.25 15.58 7.81
CA GLU A 99 -8.99 16.49 8.93
C GLU A 99 -7.58 17.12 8.89
N SER A 100 -6.76 16.81 7.87
CA SER A 100 -5.40 17.33 7.73
C SER A 100 -5.16 17.95 6.34
N PRO A 101 -5.31 19.29 6.22
CA PRO A 101 -4.98 20.02 4.99
C PRO A 101 -3.54 19.79 4.52
N TRP A 102 -2.62 19.63 5.49
CA TRP A 102 -1.22 19.31 5.23
C TRP A 102 -1.03 17.96 4.53
N GLY A 103 -1.77 16.94 4.96
CA GLY A 103 -1.72 15.61 4.37
C GLY A 103 -2.32 15.55 2.97
N ILE A 104 -3.44 16.26 2.75
CA ILE A 104 -4.09 16.31 1.42
C ILE A 104 -3.17 16.96 0.38
N PHE A 105 -2.57 18.10 0.70
CA PHE A 105 -1.68 18.80 -0.24
C PHE A 105 -0.46 17.97 -0.60
N THR A 106 0.19 17.35 0.39
CA THR A 106 1.38 16.53 0.17
C THR A 106 1.08 15.29 -0.67
N VAL A 107 -0.03 14.59 -0.39
CA VAL A 107 -0.47 13.44 -1.20
C VAL A 107 -0.80 13.88 -2.64
N MET A 108 -1.54 14.98 -2.82
CA MET A 108 -1.88 15.48 -4.17
C MET A 108 -0.64 15.88 -4.97
N ALA A 109 0.36 16.47 -4.33
CA ALA A 109 1.63 16.82 -4.95
C ALA A 109 2.46 15.59 -5.35
N THR A 110 2.27 14.41 -4.74
CA THR A 110 3.00 13.20 -5.18
C THR A 110 2.61 12.72 -6.58
N ILE A 111 1.38 12.98 -7.04
CA ILE A 111 0.90 12.59 -8.38
C ILE A 111 1.72 13.27 -9.50
N PRO A 112 1.84 14.61 -9.56
CA PRO A 112 2.66 15.27 -10.58
C PRO A 112 4.15 14.94 -10.42
N ILE A 113 4.67 14.77 -9.20
CA ILE A 113 6.06 14.35 -8.98
C ILE A 113 6.30 12.95 -9.56
N ALA A 114 5.38 12.00 -9.35
CA ALA A 114 5.47 10.66 -9.91
C ALA A 114 5.35 10.67 -11.44
N MET A 115 4.45 11.49 -12.01
CA MET A 115 4.33 11.69 -13.46
C MET A 115 5.64 12.25 -14.05
N PHE A 116 6.22 13.27 -13.43
CA PHE A 116 7.49 13.85 -13.84
C PHE A 116 8.61 12.83 -13.79
N MET A 117 8.71 12.05 -12.70
CA MET A 117 9.71 11.00 -12.59
C MET A 117 9.52 9.90 -13.66
N GLY A 118 8.29 9.48 -13.92
CA GLY A 118 7.98 8.50 -14.97
C GLY A 118 8.39 8.98 -16.36
N ILE A 119 8.11 10.24 -16.69
CA ILE A 119 8.47 10.86 -17.98
C ILE A 119 9.99 11.01 -18.10
N TYR A 120 10.67 11.46 -17.05
CA TYR A 120 12.12 11.68 -17.06
C TYR A 120 12.89 10.37 -17.25
N MET A 121 12.47 9.28 -16.57
CA MET A 121 13.06 7.95 -16.78
C MET A 121 12.83 7.42 -18.20
N ARG A 122 11.70 7.77 -18.83
CA ARG A 122 11.33 7.24 -20.15
C ARG A 122 11.93 8.02 -21.33
N TYR A 123 11.99 9.35 -21.26
CA TYR A 123 12.34 10.19 -22.42
C TYR A 123 13.65 10.97 -22.26
N ILE A 124 14.06 11.32 -21.04
CA ILE A 124 15.19 12.25 -20.83
C ILE A 124 16.49 11.48 -20.60
N ARG A 125 16.51 10.55 -19.63
CA ARG A 125 17.71 9.76 -19.32
C ARG A 125 17.36 8.34 -18.86
N PRO A 126 17.16 7.40 -19.79
CA PRO A 126 16.97 6.00 -19.44
C PRO A 126 18.22 5.44 -18.75
N GLY A 127 18.04 4.79 -17.60
CA GLY A 127 19.09 4.06 -16.87
C GLY A 127 19.75 4.78 -15.69
N ARG A 128 19.53 6.10 -15.49
CA ARG A 128 20.07 6.83 -14.31
C ARG A 128 19.07 6.93 -13.16
N ILE A 129 18.85 5.80 -12.49
CA ILE A 129 17.91 5.70 -11.36
C ILE A 129 18.34 6.59 -10.17
N GLY A 130 19.64 6.80 -9.97
CA GLY A 130 20.15 7.63 -8.87
C GLY A 130 19.80 9.12 -8.99
N GLU A 131 19.95 9.74 -10.16
CA GLU A 131 19.67 11.18 -10.37
C GLU A 131 18.20 11.48 -10.08
N ILE A 132 17.30 10.62 -10.57
CA ILE A 132 15.88 10.80 -10.41
C ILE A 132 15.35 10.48 -9.02
N SER A 133 15.97 9.53 -8.30
CA SER A 133 15.66 9.31 -6.89
C SER A 133 16.03 10.53 -6.04
N VAL A 134 17.18 11.18 -6.31
CA VAL A 134 17.58 12.40 -5.60
C VAL A 134 16.62 13.55 -5.91
N ILE A 135 16.28 13.76 -7.19
CA ILE A 135 15.30 14.79 -7.61
C ILE A 135 13.93 14.51 -6.98
N GLY A 136 13.48 13.26 -6.98
CA GLY A 136 12.22 12.83 -6.38
C GLY A 136 12.16 13.12 -4.88
N VAL A 137 13.23 12.80 -4.15
CA VAL A 137 13.34 13.10 -2.70
C VAL A 137 13.30 14.60 -2.45
N LEU A 138 14.05 15.40 -3.22
CA LEU A 138 14.04 16.86 -3.08
C LEU A 138 12.66 17.47 -3.36
N LEU A 139 11.97 16.99 -4.40
CA LEU A 139 10.60 17.42 -4.72
C LEU A 139 9.60 17.01 -3.63
N LEU A 140 9.75 15.82 -3.04
CA LEU A 140 8.93 15.37 -1.91
C LEU A 140 9.15 16.23 -0.67
N LEU A 141 10.40 16.51 -0.31
CA LEU A 141 10.73 17.39 0.82
C LEU A 141 10.22 18.81 0.59
N GLY A 142 10.37 19.34 -0.63
CA GLY A 142 9.81 20.62 -1.04
C GLY A 142 8.28 20.66 -0.94
N SER A 143 7.61 19.59 -1.37
CA SER A 143 6.16 19.43 -1.24
C SER A 143 5.70 19.40 0.22
N ILE A 144 6.44 18.72 1.10
CA ILE A 144 6.15 18.67 2.54
C ILE A 144 6.29 20.05 3.18
N TRP A 145 7.34 20.79 2.82
CA TRP A 145 7.59 22.15 3.30
C TRP A 145 6.51 23.14 2.81
N LEU A 146 6.19 23.10 1.52
CA LEU A 146 5.12 23.92 0.93
C LEU A 146 3.74 23.57 1.51
N GLY A 147 3.48 22.29 1.76
CA GLY A 147 2.28 21.84 2.45
C GLY A 147 2.18 22.41 3.86
N GLY A 148 3.31 22.53 4.56
CA GLY A 148 3.40 23.18 5.88
C GLY A 148 3.00 24.65 5.85
N GLN A 149 3.38 25.37 4.79
CA GLN A 149 3.02 26.78 4.63
C GLN A 149 1.55 26.97 4.22
N ILE A 150 1.02 26.09 3.36
CA ILE A 150 -0.39 26.11 2.94
C ILE A 150 -1.32 25.75 4.11
N ALA A 151 -0.90 24.84 4.99
CA ALA A 151 -1.62 24.51 6.21
C ALA A 151 -1.60 25.65 7.27
N ALA A 152 -0.63 26.57 7.20
CA ALA A 152 -0.53 27.73 8.09
C ALA A 152 -1.34 28.94 7.60
N ASP A 153 -1.76 28.95 6.33
CA ASP A 153 -2.49 30.08 5.72
C ASP A 153 -4.01 30.01 6.03
N PRO A 154 -4.62 31.06 6.60
CA PRO A 154 -5.99 31.05 7.13
C PRO A 154 -7.10 30.93 6.05
N VAL A 155 -6.76 31.08 4.77
CA VAL A 155 -7.70 30.97 3.64
C VAL A 155 -7.77 29.55 3.08
N TRP A 156 -6.66 28.81 3.12
CA TRP A 156 -6.54 27.46 2.55
C TRP A 156 -6.66 26.34 3.59
N ALA A 157 -6.52 26.65 4.88
CA ALA A 157 -6.68 25.70 5.98
C ALA A 157 -8.13 25.21 6.23
N LYS A 158 -9.14 25.86 5.63
CA LYS A 158 -10.58 25.58 5.83
C LYS A 158 -11.28 24.88 4.65
N ALA A 159 -10.59 24.65 3.53
CA ALA A 159 -11.13 24.00 2.34
C ALA A 159 -10.75 22.51 2.30
#